data_AF-A0A2I1P7Z3-F1
#
_entry.id   AF-A0A2I1P7Z3-F1
#
_cell.length_a   1.000
_cell.length_b   1.000
_cell.length_c   1.000
_cell.angle_alpha   90.00
_cell.angle_beta   90.00
_cell.angle_gamma   90.00
#
_symmetry.space_group_name_H-M   'P 1'
#
loop_
_entity.id
_entity.type
_entity.pdbx_description
1 polymer ?
#
loop_
_entity_poly.entity_id
_entity_poly.type
_entity_poly.pdbx_seq_one_letter_code
_entity_poly.pdbx_strand_id
1 'polypeptide(L)'
;SLFMIVGVVDHQAGSRDIRRLGPLWRQMPFTFVSAVIAAASMAAVPPTFGFVSKEGMLTAFEEAPFNNAGVIALLVAAGLGALATFVYSARYVFGAFIDGPKDMSHVKEAPANLWIPAVLPGVLSLPGVAFLGLFDETLDQVVDATGLGHAHTHLALWHGLTVALWISLAVLVAGVIVVIYRRPLLQPLEGKRLGVATG
;
A
#
# COMPACT_ATOMS: atom_id res chain seq x y z
N SER A 1 7.72 1.20 -7.62
CA SER A 1 7.44 2.65 -7.50
C SER A 1 7.92 3.20 -6.16
N LEU A 2 7.42 2.74 -5.01
CA LEU A 2 7.74 3.32 -3.68
C LEU A 2 9.24 3.45 -3.39
N PHE A 3 10.05 2.44 -3.71
CA PHE A 3 11.51 2.51 -3.49
C PHE A 3 12.18 3.65 -4.29
N MET A 4 11.75 3.85 -5.54
CA MET A 4 12.26 4.94 -6.37
C MET A 4 11.83 6.30 -5.82
N ILE A 5 10.60 6.41 -5.32
CA ILE A 5 10.08 7.63 -4.69
C ILE A 5 10.90 7.96 -3.42
N VAL A 6 11.23 6.96 -2.60
CA VAL A 6 12.11 7.15 -1.44
C VAL A 6 13.50 7.64 -1.88
N GLY A 7 14.07 7.09 -2.96
CA GLY A 7 15.35 7.56 -3.51
C GLY A 7 15.29 9.00 -4.04
N VAL A 8 14.19 9.38 -4.69
CA VAL A 8 13.90 10.76 -5.12
C VAL A 8 13.87 11.71 -3.91
N VAL A 9 13.17 11.32 -2.84
CA VAL A 9 13.09 12.11 -1.59
C VAL A 9 14.45 12.22 -0.92
N ASP A 10 15.22 11.13 -0.82
CA ASP A 10 16.55 11.14 -0.21
C ASP A 10 17.51 12.07 -0.96
N HIS A 11 17.48 12.02 -2.30
CA HIS A 11 18.30 12.89 -3.15
C HIS A 11 17.91 14.37 -3.07
N GLN A 12 16.61 14.69 -3.01
CA GLN A 12 16.14 16.09 -3.03
C GLN A 12 16.12 16.74 -1.63
N ALA A 13 15.73 15.98 -0.60
CA ALA A 13 15.63 16.47 0.78
C ALA A 13 16.88 16.18 1.63
N GLY A 14 17.85 15.43 1.09
CA GLY A 14 19.11 15.08 1.76
C GLY A 14 18.95 14.12 2.94
N SER A 15 17.76 13.55 3.15
CA SER A 15 17.51 12.55 4.18
C SER A 15 16.26 11.72 3.89
N ARG A 16 16.36 10.41 4.11
CA ARG A 16 15.23 9.47 4.17
C ARG A 16 14.58 9.31 5.56
N ASP A 17 15.12 9.95 6.60
CA ASP A 17 14.57 9.83 7.95
C ASP A 17 13.35 10.75 8.11
N ILE A 18 12.16 10.17 8.23
CA ILE A 18 10.88 10.87 8.42
C ILE A 18 10.94 11.89 9.58
N ARG A 19 11.73 11.62 10.63
CA ARG A 19 11.89 12.53 11.78
C ARG A 19 12.71 13.78 11.45
N ARG A 20 13.47 13.74 10.35
CA ARG A 20 14.33 14.82 9.87
C ARG A 20 13.75 15.54 8.66
N LEU A 21 12.53 15.19 8.25
CA LEU A 21 11.80 15.80 7.14
C LEU A 21 10.75 16.81 7.65
N GLY A 22 10.16 17.51 6.70
CA GLY A 22 9.06 18.44 6.89
C GLY A 22 8.07 18.32 5.72
N PRO A 23 7.08 19.21 5.60
CA PRO A 23 6.05 19.10 4.58
C PRO A 23 6.62 19.28 3.16
N LEU A 24 6.84 18.16 2.46
CA LEU A 24 7.34 18.11 1.08
C LEU A 24 6.25 18.27 0.03
N TRP A 25 4.97 18.06 0.37
CA TRP A 25 3.86 18.05 -0.60
C TRP A 25 3.74 19.35 -1.41
N ARG A 26 4.16 20.49 -0.86
CA ARG A 26 4.13 21.80 -1.55
C ARG A 26 5.26 21.98 -2.56
N GLN A 27 6.37 21.30 -2.36
CA GLN A 27 7.60 21.48 -3.14
C GLN A 27 7.82 20.37 -4.15
N MET A 28 7.30 19.19 -3.84
CA MET A 28 7.35 18.02 -4.70
C MET A 28 5.94 17.45 -4.95
N PRO A 29 4.98 18.24 -5.50
CA PRO A 29 3.61 17.81 -5.71
C PRO A 29 3.48 16.56 -6.60
N PHE A 30 4.32 16.40 -7.63
CA PHE A 30 4.25 15.24 -8.52
C PHE A 30 4.77 13.99 -7.83
N THR A 31 5.89 14.12 -7.10
CA THR A 31 6.42 13.04 -6.27
C THR A 31 5.42 12.65 -5.17
N PHE A 32 4.76 13.63 -4.54
CA PHE A 32 3.73 13.39 -3.54
C PHE A 32 2.53 12.61 -4.09
N VAL A 33 1.94 13.05 -5.21
CA VAL A 33 0.82 12.34 -5.84
C VAL A 33 1.21 10.90 -6.19
N SER A 34 2.42 10.71 -6.71
CA SER A 34 2.95 9.38 -7.02
C SER A 34 3.11 8.51 -5.77
N ALA A 35 3.59 9.10 -4.68
CA ALA A 35 3.73 8.43 -3.39
C ALA A 35 2.37 7.99 -2.85
N VAL A 36 1.36 8.86 -2.95
CA VAL A 36 -0.02 8.57 -2.52
C VAL A 36 -0.61 7.43 -3.35
N ILE A 37 -0.50 7.45 -4.67
CA ILE A 37 -1.03 6.39 -5.54
C ILE A 37 -0.34 5.05 -5.23
N ALA A 38 0.99 5.06 -5.13
CA ALA A 38 1.76 3.86 -4.85
C ALA A 38 1.47 3.30 -3.44
N ALA A 39 1.32 4.18 -2.43
CA ALA A 39 0.97 3.80 -1.07
C ALA A 39 -0.47 3.30 -0.96
N ALA A 40 -1.41 3.89 -1.70
CA ALA A 40 -2.80 3.45 -1.76
C ALA A 40 -2.93 2.06 -2.41
N SER A 41 -2.13 1.80 -3.46
CA SER A 41 -2.05 0.48 -4.10
C SER A 41 -1.46 -0.57 -3.15
N MET A 42 -0.38 -0.23 -2.43
CA MET A 42 0.17 -1.09 -1.39
C MET A 42 -0.79 -1.33 -0.21
N ALA A 43 -1.54 -0.31 0.18
CA ALA A 43 -2.54 -0.38 1.25
C ALA A 43 -3.85 -1.07 0.81
N ALA A 44 -3.93 -1.56 -0.44
CA ALA A 44 -5.08 -2.24 -1.00
C ALA A 44 -6.38 -1.41 -0.90
N VAL A 45 -6.30 -0.10 -1.15
CA VAL A 45 -7.48 0.78 -1.15
C VAL A 45 -8.28 0.56 -2.44
N PRO A 46 -9.62 0.43 -2.39
CA PRO A 46 -10.43 0.42 -3.61
C PRO A 46 -10.24 1.76 -4.38
N PRO A 47 -9.97 1.80 -5.70
CA PRO A 47 -10.01 0.76 -6.74
C PRO A 47 -8.61 0.33 -7.23
N THR A 48 -7.68 0.00 -6.34
CA THR A 48 -6.30 -0.37 -6.73
C THR A 48 -6.13 -1.86 -7.03
N PHE A 49 -5.11 -2.22 -7.81
CA PHE A 49 -4.73 -3.61 -8.05
C PHE A 49 -4.46 -4.39 -6.73
N GLY A 50 -3.89 -3.72 -5.72
CA GLY A 50 -3.66 -4.33 -4.41
C GLY A 50 -4.96 -4.73 -3.70
N PHE A 51 -6.07 -4.04 -3.95
CA PHE A 51 -7.39 -4.44 -3.43
C PHE A 51 -7.83 -5.78 -4.03
N VAL A 52 -7.77 -5.92 -5.36
CA VAL A 52 -8.15 -7.17 -6.05
C VAL A 52 -7.29 -8.34 -5.58
N SER A 53 -5.98 -8.13 -5.47
CA SER A 53 -5.05 -9.15 -4.98
C SER A 53 -5.37 -9.58 -3.55
N LYS A 54 -5.71 -8.64 -2.67
CA LYS A 54 -6.08 -8.94 -1.28
C LYS A 54 -7.42 -9.68 -1.19
N GLU A 55 -8.44 -9.26 -1.94
CA GLU A 55 -9.74 -9.92 -1.97
C GLU A 55 -9.63 -11.35 -2.49
N GLY A 56 -8.86 -11.57 -3.56
CA GLY A 56 -8.57 -12.91 -4.07
C GLY A 56 -7.87 -13.80 -3.04
N MET A 57 -6.88 -13.25 -2.34
CA MET A 57 -6.19 -13.98 -1.26
C MET A 57 -7.13 -14.32 -0.08
N LEU A 58 -7.99 -13.41 0.34
CA LEU A 58 -8.96 -13.65 1.42
C LEU A 58 -9.97 -14.73 1.00
N THR A 59 -10.44 -14.69 -0.24
CA THR A 59 -11.35 -15.71 -0.79
C THR A 59 -10.67 -17.08 -0.83
N ALA A 60 -9.41 -17.14 -1.27
CA ALA A 60 -8.63 -18.38 -1.27
C ALA A 60 -8.40 -18.93 0.16
N PHE A 61 -8.31 -18.07 1.18
CA PHE A 61 -8.20 -18.51 2.58
C PHE A 61 -9.50 -19.09 3.13
N GLU A 62 -10.66 -18.67 2.61
CA GLU A 62 -11.95 -19.27 2.98
C GLU A 62 -12.08 -20.72 2.49
N GLU A 63 -11.48 -21.02 1.33
CA GLU A 63 -11.49 -22.36 0.71
C GLU A 63 -10.31 -23.24 1.13
N ALA A 64 -9.43 -22.73 2.02
CA ALA A 64 -8.26 -23.47 2.46
C ALA A 64 -8.66 -24.74 3.24
N PRO A 65 -7.89 -25.85 3.13
CA PRO A 65 -8.22 -27.15 3.72
C PRO A 65 -7.94 -27.21 5.23
N PHE A 66 -8.40 -26.20 5.97
CA PHE A 66 -8.32 -26.12 7.43
C PHE A 66 -9.71 -26.35 8.06
N ASN A 67 -9.73 -26.64 9.36
CA ASN A 67 -10.99 -26.63 10.10
C ASN A 67 -11.52 -25.18 10.25
N ASN A 68 -12.80 -25.03 10.61
CA ASN A 68 -13.43 -23.71 10.74
C ASN A 68 -12.65 -22.76 11.66
N ALA A 69 -12.09 -23.26 12.76
CA ALA A 69 -11.29 -22.44 13.68
C ALA A 69 -9.98 -21.94 13.03
N GLY A 70 -9.33 -22.80 12.24
CA GLY A 70 -8.12 -22.47 11.49
C GLY A 70 -8.37 -21.42 10.41
N VAL A 71 -9.45 -21.56 9.65
CA VAL A 71 -9.86 -20.56 8.64
C VAL A 71 -10.13 -19.20 9.30
N ILE A 72 -10.87 -19.16 10.40
CA ILE A 72 -11.13 -17.90 11.13
C ILE A 72 -9.81 -17.27 11.62
N ALA A 73 -8.91 -18.07 12.20
CA ALA A 73 -7.62 -17.57 12.67
C ALA A 73 -6.78 -16.98 11.52
N LEU A 74 -6.77 -17.63 10.35
CA LEU A 74 -6.08 -17.15 9.15
C LEU A 74 -6.66 -15.84 8.64
N LEU A 75 -7.99 -15.72 8.54
CA LEU A 75 -8.66 -14.51 8.09
C LEU A 75 -8.42 -13.34 9.05
N VAL A 76 -8.43 -13.58 10.36
CA VAL A 76 -8.10 -12.57 11.37
C VAL A 76 -6.64 -12.12 11.23
N ALA A 77 -5.70 -13.07 11.09
CA ALA A 77 -4.29 -12.74 10.89
C ALA A 77 -4.07 -11.95 9.60
N ALA A 78 -4.73 -12.33 8.50
CA ALA A 78 -4.69 -11.61 7.24
C ALA A 78 -5.27 -10.19 7.35
N GLY A 79 -6.39 -10.03 8.06
CA GLY A 79 -7.00 -8.74 8.35
C GLY A 79 -6.09 -7.82 9.17
N LEU A 80 -5.45 -8.34 10.22
CA LEU A 80 -4.47 -7.61 11.03
C LEU A 80 -3.24 -7.22 10.22
N GLY A 81 -2.73 -8.12 9.38
CA GLY A 81 -1.63 -7.84 8.46
C GLY A 81 -1.99 -6.72 7.48
N ALA A 82 -3.18 -6.77 6.90
CA ALA A 82 -3.67 -5.73 6.00
C ALA A 82 -3.82 -4.37 6.71
N LEU A 83 -4.32 -4.36 7.95
CA LEU A 83 -4.40 -3.15 8.77
C LEU A 83 -3.00 -2.58 9.06
N ALA A 84 -2.04 -3.44 9.43
CA ALA A 84 -0.67 -3.01 9.66
C ALA A 84 -0.04 -2.39 8.40
N THR A 85 -0.25 -3.00 7.24
CA THR A 85 0.18 -2.46 5.93
C THR A 85 -0.46 -1.09 5.66
N PHE A 86 -1.77 -0.95 5.87
CA PHE A 86 -2.46 0.32 5.70
C PHE A 86 -1.88 1.42 6.60
N VAL A 87 -1.70 1.12 7.89
CA VAL A 87 -1.17 2.07 8.87
C VAL A 87 0.27 2.47 8.53
N TYR A 88 1.11 1.52 8.12
CA TYR A 88 2.48 1.81 7.72
C TYR A 88 2.54 2.66 6.44
N SER A 89 1.75 2.32 5.41
CA SER A 89 1.67 3.10 4.17
C SER A 89 1.19 4.52 4.42
N ALA A 90 0.19 4.69 5.29
CA ALA A 90 -0.25 6.02 5.70
C ALA A 90 0.84 6.76 6.49
N ARG A 91 1.52 6.09 7.44
CA ARG A 91 2.65 6.69 8.18
C ARG A 91 3.75 7.18 7.24
N TYR A 92 4.05 6.44 6.19
CA TYR A 92 5.00 6.86 5.15
C TYR A 92 4.54 8.15 4.47
N VAL A 93 3.31 8.20 3.93
CA VAL A 93 2.79 9.37 3.21
C VAL A 93 2.70 10.59 4.13
N PHE A 94 2.07 10.46 5.28
CA PHE A 94 1.88 11.58 6.20
C PHE A 94 3.20 12.03 6.81
N GLY A 95 4.04 11.11 7.27
CA GLY A 95 5.32 11.44 7.89
C GLY A 95 6.32 12.05 6.92
N ALA A 96 6.43 11.53 5.69
CA ALA A 96 7.42 12.03 4.74
C ALA A 96 6.98 13.32 4.04
N PHE A 97 5.67 13.51 3.80
CA PHE A 97 5.19 14.59 2.93
C PHE A 97 4.32 15.64 3.60
N ILE A 98 3.65 15.36 4.72
CA ILE A 98 2.60 16.25 5.29
C ILE A 98 2.99 16.78 6.67
N ASP A 99 3.38 15.90 7.57
CA ASP A 99 3.80 16.21 8.92
C ASP A 99 5.33 16.49 8.95
N GLY A 100 5.84 16.94 10.09
CA GLY A 100 7.27 17.23 10.30
C GLY A 100 7.58 18.70 10.54
N PRO A 101 8.54 19.02 11.44
CA PRO A 101 8.77 20.40 11.91
C PRO A 101 9.80 21.18 11.08
N LYS A 102 10.55 20.51 10.18
CA LYS A 102 11.63 21.18 9.45
C LYS A 102 11.11 22.03 8.30
N ASP A 103 11.76 23.17 8.10
CA ASP A 103 11.59 23.92 6.86
C ASP A 103 12.25 23.15 5.72
N MET A 104 11.46 22.90 4.68
CA MET A 104 11.90 22.22 3.48
C MET A 104 12.04 23.19 2.31
N SER A 105 11.75 24.49 2.43
CA SER A 105 11.55 25.49 1.34
C SER A 105 12.63 25.56 0.24
N HIS A 106 13.81 24.99 0.50
CA HIS A 106 14.92 24.87 -0.44
C HIS A 106 14.80 23.68 -1.41
N VAL A 107 13.93 22.71 -1.08
CA VAL A 107 13.72 21.49 -1.86
C VAL A 107 12.95 21.82 -3.13
N LYS A 108 13.32 21.16 -4.24
CA LYS A 108 12.61 21.32 -5.50
C LYS A 108 12.16 19.98 -6.02
N GLU A 109 11.12 20.01 -6.84
CA GLU A 109 10.67 18.83 -7.56
C GLU A 109 11.83 18.20 -8.33
N ALA A 110 11.88 16.87 -8.33
CA ALA A 110 12.89 16.14 -9.07
C ALA A 110 12.73 16.34 -10.58
N PRO A 111 13.82 16.25 -11.36
CA PRO A 111 13.71 16.29 -12.82
C PRO A 111 12.81 15.15 -13.33
N ALA A 112 12.10 15.41 -14.43
CA ALA A 112 11.14 14.50 -15.05
C ALA A 112 11.65 13.06 -15.18
N ASN A 113 12.91 12.92 -15.57
CA ASN A 113 13.58 11.65 -15.80
C ASN A 113 13.66 10.76 -14.55
N LEU A 114 13.60 11.36 -13.35
CA LEU A 114 13.72 10.65 -12.07
C LEU A 114 12.35 10.26 -11.50
N TRP A 115 11.33 11.11 -11.64
CA TRP A 115 10.00 10.83 -11.09
C TRP A 115 9.10 10.05 -12.05
N ILE A 116 9.22 10.22 -13.38
CA ILE A 116 8.40 9.50 -14.38
C ILE A 116 8.46 7.97 -14.20
N PRO A 117 9.65 7.32 -14.09
CA PRO A 117 9.72 5.88 -13.87
C PRO A 117 9.12 5.45 -12.53
N ALA A 118 9.13 6.32 -11.52
CA ALA A 118 8.56 6.06 -10.21
C ALA A 118 7.02 6.09 -10.22
N VAL A 119 6.43 6.92 -11.10
CA VAL A 119 4.98 7.09 -11.29
C VAL A 119 4.38 5.95 -12.07
N LEU A 120 5.06 5.49 -13.12
CA LEU A 120 4.56 4.51 -14.09
C LEU A 120 3.88 3.30 -13.43
N PRO A 121 4.50 2.59 -12.48
CA PRO A 121 3.86 1.43 -11.84
C PRO A 121 2.66 1.80 -10.97
N GLY A 122 2.68 2.97 -10.33
CA GLY A 122 1.58 3.44 -9.49
C GLY A 122 0.37 3.84 -10.33
N VAL A 123 0.59 4.64 -11.36
CA VAL A 123 -0.48 5.09 -12.27
C VAL A 123 -1.01 3.92 -13.08
N LEU A 124 -0.18 3.00 -13.59
CA LEU A 124 -0.66 1.80 -14.29
C LEU A 124 -1.51 0.89 -13.40
N SER A 125 -1.34 0.94 -12.08
CA SER A 125 -2.16 0.15 -11.15
C SER A 125 -3.61 0.65 -11.01
N LEU A 126 -3.96 1.83 -11.53
CA LEU A 126 -5.33 2.37 -11.51
C LEU A 126 -6.15 1.93 -12.74
N PRO A 127 -5.69 2.10 -14.01
CA PRO A 127 -6.36 1.55 -15.18
C PRO A 127 -6.22 0.04 -15.29
N GLY A 128 -5.12 -0.55 -14.80
CA GLY A 128 -4.86 -1.99 -14.88
C GLY A 128 -6.01 -2.82 -14.31
N VAL A 129 -6.73 -2.29 -13.32
CA VAL A 129 -7.92 -2.91 -12.72
C VAL A 129 -9.08 -3.05 -13.72
N ALA A 130 -9.28 -2.07 -14.61
CA ALA A 130 -10.29 -2.12 -15.67
C ALA A 130 -9.90 -3.07 -16.82
N PHE A 131 -8.59 -3.37 -16.95
CA PHE A 131 -8.05 -4.26 -17.97
C PHE A 131 -7.69 -5.66 -17.45
N LEU A 132 -8.04 -5.99 -16.20
CA LEU A 132 -7.70 -7.29 -15.59
C LEU A 132 -8.21 -8.47 -16.42
N GLY A 133 -9.42 -8.36 -16.96
CA GLY A 133 -10.00 -9.41 -17.82
C GLY A 133 -9.23 -9.68 -19.11
N LEU A 134 -8.31 -8.80 -19.54
CA LEU A 134 -7.41 -9.09 -20.66
C LEU A 134 -6.25 -10.01 -20.26
N PHE A 135 -5.95 -10.11 -18.97
CA PHE A 135 -4.84 -10.92 -18.45
C PHE A 135 -5.32 -12.27 -17.89
N ASP A 136 -6.63 -12.50 -17.77
CA ASP A 136 -7.20 -13.76 -17.26
C ASP A 136 -6.62 -14.99 -17.98
N GLU A 137 -6.61 -15.00 -19.32
CA GLU A 137 -6.08 -16.13 -20.11
C GLU A 137 -4.57 -16.36 -19.90
N THR A 138 -3.80 -15.28 -19.74
CA THR A 138 -2.36 -15.39 -19.49
C THR A 138 -2.08 -15.89 -18.08
N LEU A 139 -2.89 -15.45 -17.10
CA LEU A 139 -2.79 -15.87 -15.72
C LEU A 139 -3.21 -17.32 -15.54
N ASP A 140 -4.29 -17.75 -16.19
CA ASP A 140 -4.73 -19.15 -16.19
C ASP A 140 -3.64 -20.07 -16.78
N GLN A 141 -2.98 -19.68 -17.88
CA GLN A 141 -1.85 -20.43 -18.44
C GLN A 141 -0.65 -20.53 -17.47
N VAL A 142 -0.38 -19.48 -16.70
CA VAL A 142 0.69 -19.50 -15.68
C VAL A 142 0.31 -20.40 -14.51
N VAL A 143 -0.97 -20.37 -14.07
CA VAL A 143 -1.48 -21.23 -13.00
C VAL A 143 -1.45 -22.69 -13.44
N ASP A 144 -1.89 -23.01 -14.65
CA ASP A 144 -1.85 -24.36 -15.21
C ASP A 144 -0.41 -24.91 -15.28
N ALA A 145 0.57 -24.06 -15.59
CA ALA A 145 1.98 -24.43 -15.60
C ALA A 145 2.54 -24.79 -14.20
N THR A 146 1.87 -24.38 -13.11
CA THR A 146 2.26 -24.78 -11.75
C THR A 146 1.82 -26.20 -11.38
N GLY A 147 0.92 -26.81 -12.17
CA GLY A 147 0.38 -28.15 -11.93
C GLY A 147 -0.56 -28.27 -10.73
N LEU A 148 -0.99 -27.14 -10.15
CA LEU A 148 -1.82 -27.09 -8.94
C LEU A 148 -3.35 -27.13 -9.21
N GLY A 149 -3.77 -27.19 -10.49
CA GLY A 149 -5.18 -27.33 -10.91
C GLY A 149 -5.70 -26.18 -11.77
N HIS A 150 -6.89 -26.35 -12.35
CA HIS A 150 -7.57 -25.34 -13.17
C HIS A 150 -8.32 -24.38 -12.23
N ALA A 151 -7.66 -23.30 -11.82
CA ALA A 151 -8.35 -22.23 -11.10
C ALA A 151 -8.98 -21.28 -12.13
N HIS A 152 -10.31 -21.27 -12.24
CA HIS A 152 -10.98 -20.22 -13.00
C HIS A 152 -10.88 -18.90 -12.24
N THR A 153 -9.87 -18.10 -12.57
CA THR A 153 -9.55 -16.87 -11.86
C THR A 153 -10.43 -15.73 -12.35
N HIS A 154 -11.65 -15.58 -11.82
CA HIS A 154 -12.46 -14.40 -12.13
C HIS A 154 -11.94 -13.17 -11.38
N LEU A 155 -11.09 -12.37 -12.04
CA LEU A 155 -10.58 -11.07 -11.56
C LEU A 155 -11.64 -9.98 -11.70
N ALA A 156 -12.76 -10.13 -10.99
CA ALA A 156 -13.75 -9.07 -10.89
C ALA A 156 -13.35 -8.06 -9.81
N LEU A 157 -13.69 -6.78 -10.00
CA LEU A 157 -13.66 -5.76 -8.95
C LEU A 157 -14.75 -5.97 -7.89
N TRP A 158 -15.74 -6.81 -8.22
CA TRP A 158 -16.97 -6.97 -7.48
C TRP A 158 -17.39 -8.44 -7.50
N HIS A 159 -17.07 -9.16 -6.43
CA HIS A 159 -17.45 -10.56 -6.22
C HIS A 159 -18.78 -10.71 -5.44
N GLY A 160 -19.48 -9.61 -5.17
CA GLY A 160 -20.68 -9.57 -4.32
C GLY A 160 -20.39 -9.23 -2.86
N LEU A 161 -21.36 -9.44 -1.97
CA LEU A 161 -21.20 -9.23 -0.52
C LEU A 161 -20.49 -10.45 0.11
N THR A 162 -19.17 -10.51 -0.04
CA THR A 162 -18.33 -11.60 0.51
C THR A 162 -17.81 -11.28 1.91
N VAL A 163 -17.36 -12.31 2.65
CA VAL A 163 -16.71 -12.14 3.96
C VAL A 163 -15.39 -11.36 3.79
N ALA A 164 -14.64 -11.63 2.73
CA ALA A 164 -13.49 -10.83 2.30
C ALA A 164 -13.78 -9.32 2.25
N LEU A 165 -14.90 -8.92 1.63
CA LEU A 165 -15.28 -7.51 1.50
C LEU A 165 -15.55 -6.86 2.86
N TRP A 166 -16.22 -7.58 3.78
CA TRP A 166 -16.44 -7.10 5.15
C TRP A 166 -15.14 -6.92 5.93
N ILE A 167 -14.19 -7.86 5.80
CA ILE A 167 -12.85 -7.74 6.40
C ILE A 167 -12.13 -6.52 5.81
N SER A 168 -12.19 -6.33 4.49
CA SER A 168 -11.58 -5.18 3.84
C SER A 168 -12.19 -3.85 4.24
N LEU A 169 -13.52 -3.76 4.39
CA LEU A 169 -14.20 -2.59 4.90
C LEU A 169 -13.80 -2.30 6.35
N ALA A 170 -13.74 -3.33 7.20
CA ALA A 170 -13.31 -3.17 8.60
C ALA A 170 -11.87 -2.67 8.69
N VAL A 171 -10.96 -3.22 7.88
CA VAL A 171 -9.56 -2.77 7.77
C VAL A 171 -9.48 -1.31 7.30
N LEU A 172 -10.26 -0.93 6.28
CA LEU A 172 -10.29 0.43 5.77
C LEU A 172 -10.77 1.42 6.85
N VAL A 173 -11.88 1.12 7.52
CA VAL A 173 -12.45 1.96 8.58
C VAL A 173 -11.47 2.08 9.75
N ALA A 174 -10.94 0.97 10.25
CA ALA A 174 -9.97 0.96 11.34
C ALA A 174 -8.69 1.73 10.94
N GLY A 175 -8.20 1.53 9.73
CA GLY A 175 -7.06 2.25 9.18
C GLY A 175 -7.28 3.75 9.13
N VAL A 176 -8.42 4.21 8.61
CA VAL A 176 -8.79 5.63 8.56
C VAL A 176 -8.86 6.23 9.97
N ILE A 177 -9.46 5.51 10.93
CA ILE A 177 -9.49 5.95 12.33
C ILE A 177 -8.06 6.15 12.86
N VAL A 178 -7.17 5.17 12.67
CA VAL A 178 -5.77 5.30 13.11
C VAL A 178 -5.07 6.49 12.44
N VAL A 179 -5.34 6.74 11.16
CA VAL A 179 -4.77 7.87 10.40
C VAL A 179 -5.27 9.23 10.91
N ILE A 180 -6.55 9.33 11.28
CA ILE A 180 -7.13 10.55 11.86
C ILE A 180 -6.49 10.83 13.22
N TYR A 181 -6.34 9.80 14.06
CA TYR A 181 -5.74 9.91 15.40
C TYR A 181 -4.21 9.70 15.39
N ARG A 182 -3.55 9.83 14.23
CA ARG A 182 -2.13 9.50 14.07
C ARG A 182 -1.20 10.33 14.95
N ARG A 183 -1.51 11.61 15.20
CA ARG A 183 -0.66 12.50 16.01
C ARG A 183 -0.53 12.00 17.45
N PRO A 184 -1.63 11.80 18.21
CA PRO A 184 -1.53 11.26 19.56
C PRO A 184 -1.06 9.79 19.60
N LEU A 185 -1.38 8.97 18.58
CA LEU A 185 -1.02 7.54 18.56
C LEU A 185 0.45 7.27 18.21
N LEU A 186 1.04 8.07 17.32
CA LEU A 186 2.38 7.82 16.78
C LEU A 186 3.48 8.65 17.46
N GLN A 187 3.15 9.77 18.12
CA GLN A 187 4.09 10.55 18.93
C GLN A 187 4.89 9.73 19.97
N PRO A 188 4.28 8.77 20.72
CA PRO A 188 5.02 7.93 21.66
C PRO A 188 6.06 7.02 21.00
N LEU A 189 5.89 6.71 19.72
CA LEU A 189 6.78 5.84 18.94
C LEU A 189 7.91 6.61 18.25
N GLU A 190 7.76 7.92 18.04
CA GLU A 190 8.78 8.77 17.41
C GLU A 190 9.95 9.12 18.35
N GLY A 191 9.67 9.25 19.66
CA GLY A 191 10.68 9.54 20.68
C GLY A 191 11.51 8.33 21.11
N LYS A 192 11.06 7.11 20.83
CA LYS A 192 11.83 5.89 21.11
C LYS A 192 12.74 5.61 19.93
N ARG A 193 14.05 5.88 20.10
CA ARG A 193 15.09 5.30 19.24
C ARG A 193 15.00 3.78 19.38
N LEU A 194 14.18 3.13 18.56
CA LEU A 194 14.26 1.70 18.34
C LEU A 194 15.67 1.46 17.78
N GLY A 195 16.51 0.84 18.60
CA GLY A 195 17.97 0.87 18.52
C GLY A 195 18.54 0.16 17.30
N VAL A 196 18.36 0.72 16.12
CA VAL A 196 19.22 0.44 14.98
C VAL A 196 20.29 1.52 14.99
N ALA A 197 21.44 1.16 15.55
CA ALA A 197 22.67 1.91 15.42
C ALA A 197 22.97 2.08 13.93
N THR A 198 22.65 3.25 13.38
CA THR A 198 23.21 3.69 12.11
C THR A 198 24.62 4.16 12.39
N GLY A 199 25.59 3.28 12.10
CA GLY A 199 26.95 3.69 11.75
C GLY A 199 26.98 4.36 10.37
#